data_AF-A0A925STW6-F1
#
_entry.id   AF-A0A925STW6-F1
#
_cell.length_a   1.000
_cell.length_b   1.000
_cell.length_c   1.000
_cell.angle_alpha   90.00
_cell.angle_beta   90.00
_cell.angle_gamma   90.00
#
_symmetry.space_group_name_H-M   'P 1'
#
loop_
_entity.id
_entity.type
_entity.pdbx_description
1 polymer ?
#
loop_
_entity_poly.entity_id
_entity_poly.type
_entity_poly.pdbx_seq_one_letter_code
_entity_poly.pdbx_strand_id
1 'polypeptide(L)'
;MCRLLGVTNFEYSRHRQIVENFCELAVTGNVMAGDPPGHEDGWGLAFYRGGELVVHKSGGNLLAETDKVIGMLSGIGSSAVMILHLRKSAWNDTTSTRHAHPFHYNNVVFAHNGTVYDYRRLLPAISIPGLEADALDTEVFFYHFMSGESPELGQAFLDSVSLIKKGYTFSALNCLFSDGNTLFAYRDYCKEPDYYSLYKAYSEGSHIVSSQPLDENIHWDMMAKEEFLAVAV
;
A
#
# COMPACT_ATOMS: atom_id res chain seq x y z
N MET A 1 10.47 -7.46 -1.16
CA MET A 1 9.26 -6.79 -0.65
C MET A 1 9.02 -5.46 -1.36
N CYS A 2 7.82 -4.91 -1.19
CA CYS A 2 7.18 -3.95 -2.07
C CYS A 2 7.66 -2.49 -1.92
N ARG A 3 7.09 -1.62 -2.78
CA ARG A 3 7.11 -0.16 -2.63
C ARG A 3 5.69 0.39 -2.65
N LEU A 4 5.46 1.41 -1.84
CA LEU A 4 4.17 2.05 -1.61
C LEU A 4 4.24 3.52 -2.00
N LEU A 5 3.18 4.03 -2.63
CA LEU A 5 2.91 5.45 -2.82
C LEU A 5 1.44 5.72 -2.49
N GLY A 6 1.19 6.73 -1.68
CA GLY A 6 -0.12 7.30 -1.41
C GLY A 6 -0.09 8.81 -1.60
N VAL A 7 -1.09 9.36 -2.27
CA VAL A 7 -1.23 10.79 -2.53
C VAL A 7 -2.66 11.23 -2.24
N THR A 8 -2.81 12.22 -1.37
CA THR A 8 -4.09 12.91 -1.14
C THR A 8 -4.27 14.05 -2.14
N ASN A 9 -5.52 14.45 -2.42
CA ASN A 9 -5.85 15.50 -3.38
C ASN A 9 -5.10 15.32 -4.71
N PHE A 10 -5.03 14.08 -5.19
CA PHE A 10 -4.29 13.73 -6.38
C PHE A 10 -4.83 14.51 -7.58
N GLU A 11 -3.90 15.14 -8.29
CA GLU A 11 -4.14 15.82 -9.56
C GLU A 11 -2.98 15.46 -10.50
N TYR A 12 -3.27 14.86 -11.65
CA TYR A 12 -2.25 14.32 -12.54
C TYR A 12 -1.31 15.41 -13.06
N SER A 13 -1.84 16.58 -13.44
CA SER A 13 -1.05 17.75 -13.90
C SER A 13 0.05 18.15 -12.91
N ARG A 14 -0.25 18.02 -11.60
CA ARG A 14 0.59 18.41 -10.47
C ARG A 14 1.54 17.30 -10.04
N HIS A 15 1.02 16.08 -9.94
CA HIS A 15 1.73 14.95 -9.34
C HIS A 15 2.41 14.02 -10.34
N ARG A 16 2.39 14.37 -11.65
CA ARG A 16 2.97 13.54 -12.71
C ARG A 16 4.41 13.11 -12.40
N GLN A 17 5.27 14.04 -12.00
CA GLN A 17 6.67 13.73 -11.73
C GLN A 17 6.82 12.75 -10.56
N ILE A 18 6.02 12.89 -9.50
CA ILE A 18 6.00 11.97 -8.36
C ILE A 18 5.60 10.56 -8.80
N VAL A 19 4.61 10.45 -9.68
CA VAL A 19 4.18 9.16 -10.25
C VAL A 19 5.28 8.56 -11.11
N GLU A 20 5.86 9.34 -12.03
CA GLU A 20 6.94 8.87 -12.91
C GLU A 20 8.15 8.38 -12.10
N ASN A 21 8.60 9.15 -11.11
CA ASN A 21 9.71 8.77 -10.23
C ASN A 21 9.38 7.53 -9.40
N PHE A 22 8.12 7.36 -8.97
CA PHE A 22 7.71 6.12 -8.31
C PHE A 22 7.71 4.93 -9.26
N CYS A 23 7.30 5.10 -10.51
CA CYS A 23 7.35 4.04 -11.51
C CYS A 23 8.79 3.56 -11.77
N GLU A 24 9.78 4.45 -11.73
CA GLU A 24 11.20 4.08 -11.85
C GLU A 24 11.66 3.13 -10.73
N LEU A 25 11.04 3.21 -9.54
CA LEU A 25 11.35 2.30 -8.43
C LEU A 25 11.00 0.85 -8.75
N ALA A 26 10.25 0.57 -9.82
CA ALA A 26 10.06 -0.80 -10.31
C ALA A 26 11.39 -1.49 -10.62
N VAL A 27 12.43 -0.73 -10.97
CA VAL A 27 13.80 -1.24 -11.19
C VAL A 27 14.76 -0.77 -10.10
N THR A 28 14.69 0.50 -9.72
CA THR A 28 15.70 1.14 -8.86
C THR A 28 15.36 1.10 -7.38
N GLY A 29 14.13 0.71 -7.02
CA GLY A 29 13.69 0.69 -5.63
C GLY A 29 14.52 -0.29 -4.81
N ASN A 30 14.91 0.09 -3.58
CA ASN A 30 15.76 -0.78 -2.77
C ASN A 30 15.09 -2.15 -2.58
N VAL A 31 15.92 -3.17 -2.52
CA VAL A 31 15.55 -4.57 -2.28
C VAL A 31 16.25 -5.05 -1.00
N MET A 32 15.80 -6.16 -0.43
CA MET A 32 16.52 -6.74 0.70
C MET A 32 17.88 -7.29 0.23
N ALA A 33 18.85 -7.35 1.12
CA ALA A 33 20.15 -7.92 0.80
C ALA A 33 20.00 -9.38 0.32
N GLY A 34 20.51 -9.69 -0.87
CA GLY A 34 20.43 -11.01 -1.49
C GLY A 34 19.24 -11.22 -2.43
N ASP A 35 18.26 -10.31 -2.45
CA ASP A 35 17.18 -10.34 -3.44
C ASP A 35 17.68 -9.85 -4.81
N PRO A 36 17.11 -10.34 -5.94
CA PRO A 36 17.36 -9.75 -7.25
C PRO A 36 16.86 -8.29 -7.28
N PRO A 37 17.46 -7.42 -8.10
CA PRO A 37 17.02 -6.03 -8.24
C PRO A 37 15.57 -5.93 -8.73
N GLY A 38 14.93 -4.79 -8.46
CA GLY A 38 13.59 -4.50 -8.95
C GLY A 38 12.42 -5.14 -8.18
N HIS A 39 11.23 -4.66 -8.53
CA HIS A 39 9.92 -4.99 -7.97
C HIS A 39 9.00 -5.43 -9.11
N GLU A 40 9.28 -6.62 -9.64
CA GLU A 40 8.75 -7.08 -10.93
C GLU A 40 7.57 -8.05 -10.79
N ASP A 41 7.10 -8.32 -9.56
CA ASP A 41 6.11 -9.37 -9.26
C ASP A 41 4.65 -8.87 -9.30
N GLY A 42 4.43 -7.77 -10.02
CA GLY A 42 3.13 -7.12 -10.18
C GLY A 42 3.09 -5.68 -9.72
N TRP A 43 1.97 -5.03 -10.02
CA TRP A 43 1.64 -3.70 -9.53
C TRP A 43 0.14 -3.56 -9.35
N GLY A 44 -0.26 -2.53 -8.60
CA GLY A 44 -1.65 -2.11 -8.60
C GLY A 44 -1.83 -0.65 -8.24
N LEU A 45 -2.89 -0.10 -8.79
CA LEU A 45 -3.30 1.29 -8.69
C LEU A 45 -4.72 1.31 -8.13
N ALA A 46 -4.95 2.16 -7.15
CA ALA A 46 -6.26 2.50 -6.66
C ALA A 46 -6.47 4.01 -6.65
N PHE A 47 -7.68 4.44 -7.00
CA PHE A 47 -8.12 5.82 -6.89
C PHE A 47 -9.65 5.86 -6.77
N TYR A 48 -10.18 7.02 -6.41
CA TYR A 48 -11.62 7.25 -6.28
C TYR A 48 -12.13 8.12 -7.44
N ARG A 49 -13.21 7.69 -8.10
CA ARG A 49 -13.89 8.43 -9.18
C ARG A 49 -15.34 8.64 -8.81
N GLY A 50 -15.71 9.88 -8.52
CA GLY A 50 -17.08 10.21 -8.09
C GLY A 50 -17.47 9.56 -6.75
N GLY A 51 -16.50 9.40 -5.84
CA GLY A 51 -16.69 8.76 -4.54
C GLY A 51 -16.50 7.24 -4.53
N GLU A 52 -16.50 6.60 -5.70
CA GLU A 52 -16.37 5.15 -5.83
C GLU A 52 -14.91 4.72 -6.06
N LEU A 53 -14.48 3.70 -5.33
CA LEU A 53 -13.18 3.08 -5.46
C LEU A 53 -13.04 2.36 -6.81
N VAL A 54 -11.92 2.60 -7.48
CA VAL A 54 -11.50 1.91 -8.70
C VAL A 54 -10.13 1.30 -8.45
N VAL A 55 -9.99 0.00 -8.72
CA VAL A 55 -8.74 -0.76 -8.54
C VAL A 55 -8.32 -1.42 -9.84
N HIS A 56 -7.06 -1.20 -10.24
CA HIS A 56 -6.41 -1.84 -11.37
C HIS A 56 -5.17 -2.57 -10.90
N LYS A 57 -4.96 -3.80 -11.39
CA LYS A 57 -3.84 -4.65 -10.98
C LYS A 57 -3.26 -5.40 -12.16
N SER A 58 -1.99 -5.74 -12.05
CA SER A 58 -1.29 -6.62 -12.99
C SER A 58 -0.32 -7.53 -12.23
N GLY A 59 -0.14 -8.75 -12.75
CA GLY A 59 0.97 -9.61 -12.35
C GLY A 59 2.27 -9.32 -13.11
N GLY A 60 2.26 -8.40 -14.07
CA GLY A 60 3.44 -8.01 -14.85
C GLY A 60 4.29 -6.94 -14.17
N ASN A 61 5.49 -6.73 -14.71
CA ASN A 61 6.38 -5.66 -14.28
C ASN A 61 5.81 -4.29 -14.71
N LEU A 62 5.70 -3.34 -13.76
CA LEU A 62 5.17 -2.01 -14.03
C LEU A 62 5.98 -1.27 -15.10
N LEU A 63 7.29 -1.46 -15.22
CA LEU A 63 8.10 -0.74 -16.22
C LEU A 63 7.62 -1.00 -17.66
N ALA A 64 7.19 -2.23 -17.95
CA ALA A 64 6.64 -2.60 -19.26
C ALA A 64 5.21 -2.12 -19.46
N GLU A 65 4.57 -1.60 -18.41
CA GLU A 65 3.17 -1.21 -18.35
C GLU A 65 2.96 0.22 -17.84
N THR A 66 4.02 1.03 -17.77
CA THR A 66 3.99 2.42 -17.27
C THR A 66 2.94 3.25 -18.01
N ASP A 67 2.86 3.11 -19.34
CA ASP A 67 1.87 3.80 -20.17
C ASP A 67 0.42 3.49 -19.76
N LYS A 68 0.15 2.29 -19.22
CA LYS A 68 -1.19 1.95 -18.72
C LYS A 68 -1.51 2.75 -17.46
N VAL A 69 -0.57 2.81 -16.51
CA VAL A 69 -0.72 3.58 -15.27
C VAL A 69 -0.87 5.07 -15.58
N ILE A 70 0.02 5.60 -16.41
CA ILE A 70 0.00 7.01 -16.82
C ILE A 70 -1.28 7.34 -17.58
N GLY A 71 -1.72 6.49 -18.51
CA GLY A 71 -2.96 6.67 -19.25
C GLY A 71 -4.20 6.69 -18.35
N MET A 72 -4.28 5.80 -17.35
CA MET A 72 -5.37 5.79 -16.38
C MET A 72 -5.39 7.06 -15.52
N LEU A 73 -4.22 7.47 -15.00
CA LEU A 73 -4.08 8.64 -14.15
C LEU A 73 -4.35 9.95 -14.91
N SER A 74 -3.85 10.07 -16.13
CA SER A 74 -4.19 11.17 -17.02
C SER A 74 -5.67 11.19 -17.38
N GLY A 75 -6.29 10.02 -17.55
CA GLY A 75 -7.71 9.90 -17.90
C GLY A 75 -8.66 10.29 -16.78
N ILE A 76 -8.30 10.05 -15.51
CA ILE A 76 -9.09 10.54 -14.36
C ILE A 76 -8.88 12.03 -14.10
N GLY A 77 -7.68 12.55 -14.38
CA GLY A 77 -7.29 13.93 -14.10
C GLY A 77 -7.06 14.20 -12.61
N SER A 78 -8.01 13.85 -11.75
CA SER A 78 -7.92 14.05 -10.30
C SER A 78 -8.62 12.95 -9.51
N SER A 79 -8.25 12.82 -8.23
CA SER A 79 -8.89 11.92 -7.26
C SER A 79 -8.61 12.38 -5.83
N ALA A 80 -9.54 12.15 -4.91
CA ALA A 80 -9.36 12.50 -3.50
C ALA A 80 -8.16 11.75 -2.88
N VAL A 81 -7.99 10.47 -3.22
CA VAL A 81 -6.85 9.65 -2.81
C VAL A 81 -6.41 8.77 -3.98
N MET A 82 -5.10 8.64 -4.17
CA MET A 82 -4.47 7.68 -5.08
C MET A 82 -3.47 6.82 -4.30
N ILE A 83 -3.50 5.50 -4.50
CA ILE A 83 -2.51 4.56 -3.97
C ILE A 83 -1.92 3.75 -5.12
N LEU A 84 -0.59 3.73 -5.24
CA LEU A 84 0.15 2.94 -6.23
C LEU A 84 1.13 2.02 -5.50
N HIS A 85 1.18 0.77 -5.93
CA HIS A 85 1.96 -0.28 -5.28
C HIS A 85 2.80 -1.04 -6.30
N LEU A 86 4.09 -1.19 -6.01
CA LEU A 86 5.01 -2.09 -6.74
C LEU A 86 5.26 -3.33 -5.91
N ARG A 87 5.06 -4.50 -6.51
CA ARG A 87 5.11 -5.77 -5.78
C ARG A 87 6.46 -6.46 -5.96
N LYS A 88 6.98 -6.96 -4.85
CA LYS A 88 8.06 -7.95 -4.81
C LYS A 88 7.71 -9.00 -3.77
N SER A 89 7.33 -10.19 -4.23
CA SER A 89 6.69 -11.18 -3.39
C SER A 89 7.65 -11.83 -2.40
N ALA A 90 7.16 -12.11 -1.20
CA ALA A 90 7.83 -12.98 -0.23
C ALA A 90 7.52 -14.47 -0.46
N TRP A 91 6.57 -14.76 -1.37
CA TRP A 91 6.01 -16.08 -1.59
C TRP A 91 6.26 -16.54 -3.02
N ASN A 92 6.79 -17.76 -3.18
CA ASN A 92 7.04 -18.37 -4.49
C ASN A 92 5.73 -18.55 -5.29
N ASP A 93 5.82 -18.44 -6.61
CA ASP A 93 4.71 -18.70 -7.56
C ASP A 93 3.45 -17.85 -7.34
N THR A 94 3.62 -16.64 -6.81
CA THR A 94 2.50 -15.72 -6.54
C THR A 94 2.46 -14.53 -7.48
N THR A 95 3.31 -14.46 -8.51
CA THR A 95 3.32 -13.40 -9.54
C THR A 95 2.04 -13.47 -10.37
N SER A 96 0.99 -12.79 -9.91
CA SER A 96 -0.32 -12.79 -10.52
C SER A 96 -1.12 -11.56 -10.10
N THR A 97 -2.09 -11.18 -10.93
CA THR A 97 -3.04 -10.11 -10.62
C THR A 97 -3.85 -10.38 -9.35
N ARG A 98 -4.10 -11.66 -9.02
CA ARG A 98 -4.85 -12.09 -7.83
C ARG A 98 -4.18 -11.63 -6.53
N HIS A 99 -2.87 -11.89 -6.41
CA HIS A 99 -2.10 -11.59 -5.22
C HIS A 99 -1.42 -10.21 -5.24
N ALA A 100 -1.54 -9.48 -6.36
CA ALA A 100 -1.11 -8.10 -6.40
C ALA A 100 -1.97 -7.23 -5.47
N HIS A 101 -1.30 -6.33 -4.77
CA HIS A 101 -1.92 -5.22 -4.03
C HIS A 101 -2.38 -4.13 -5.01
N PRO A 102 -3.28 -3.23 -4.59
CA PRO A 102 -4.00 -3.26 -3.32
C PRO A 102 -5.16 -4.24 -3.28
N PHE A 103 -5.55 -4.67 -2.08
CA PHE A 103 -6.79 -5.41 -1.82
C PHE A 103 -7.90 -4.41 -1.46
N HIS A 104 -9.16 -4.81 -1.63
CA HIS A 104 -10.29 -3.95 -1.30
C HIS A 104 -11.51 -4.73 -0.82
N TYR A 105 -12.34 -4.06 -0.03
CA TYR A 105 -13.64 -4.55 0.44
C TYR A 105 -14.57 -3.34 0.49
N ASN A 106 -15.66 -3.40 -0.26
CA ASN A 106 -16.50 -2.23 -0.56
C ASN A 106 -15.63 -1.05 -1.04
N ASN A 107 -15.78 0.13 -0.44
CA ASN A 107 -15.04 1.34 -0.82
C ASN A 107 -13.69 1.49 -0.12
N VAL A 108 -13.25 0.49 0.66
CA VAL A 108 -11.99 0.53 1.39
C VAL A 108 -10.90 -0.21 0.62
N VAL A 109 -9.75 0.44 0.48
CA VAL A 109 -8.56 -0.11 -0.19
C VAL A 109 -7.39 -0.26 0.79
N PHE A 110 -6.57 -1.29 0.60
CA PHE A 110 -5.44 -1.60 1.48
C PHE A 110 -4.20 -2.12 0.73
N ALA A 111 -3.04 -1.53 1.05
CA ALA A 111 -1.73 -1.91 0.56
C ALA A 111 -0.77 -2.14 1.73
N HIS A 112 0.14 -3.11 1.59
CA HIS A 112 1.02 -3.55 2.67
C HIS A 112 2.40 -3.94 2.14
N ASN A 113 3.44 -3.43 2.78
CA ASN A 113 4.82 -3.85 2.61
C ASN A 113 5.33 -4.48 3.91
N GLY A 114 5.37 -5.81 3.92
CA GLY A 114 5.64 -6.61 5.10
C GLY A 114 5.09 -8.01 4.93
N THR A 115 5.29 -8.85 5.93
CA THR A 115 4.75 -10.21 5.99
C THR A 115 4.32 -10.55 7.39
N VAL A 116 3.08 -11.02 7.56
CA VAL A 116 2.63 -11.68 8.80
C VAL A 116 2.76 -13.19 8.59
N TYR A 117 3.76 -13.83 9.19
CA TYR A 117 4.13 -15.21 8.81
C TYR A 117 3.09 -16.25 9.25
N ASP A 118 2.48 -16.05 10.41
CA ASP A 118 1.47 -16.94 11.00
C ASP A 118 0.04 -16.39 10.87
N TYR A 119 -0.20 -15.63 9.79
CA TYR A 119 -1.47 -14.95 9.47
C TYR A 119 -2.70 -15.83 9.54
N ARG A 120 -2.60 -17.14 9.27
CA ARG A 120 -3.74 -18.07 9.29
C ARG A 120 -4.45 -18.11 10.64
N ARG A 121 -3.75 -17.75 11.72
CA ARG A 121 -4.36 -17.62 13.07
C ARG A 121 -5.36 -16.46 13.18
N LEU A 122 -5.38 -15.53 12.23
CA LEU A 122 -6.39 -14.45 12.15
C LEU A 122 -7.69 -14.91 11.51
N LEU A 123 -7.67 -15.98 10.68
CA LEU A 123 -8.84 -16.45 9.92
C LEU A 123 -10.10 -16.68 10.78
N PRO A 124 -10.03 -17.26 11.99
CA PRO A 124 -11.23 -17.53 12.79
C PRO A 124 -12.01 -16.27 13.22
N ALA A 125 -11.38 -15.10 13.22
CA ALA A 125 -12.02 -13.84 13.59
C ALA A 125 -12.57 -13.05 12.39
N ILE A 126 -12.42 -13.57 11.17
CA ILE A 126 -12.95 -12.94 9.95
C ILE A 126 -14.42 -13.30 9.80
N SER A 127 -15.28 -12.28 9.81
CA SER A 127 -16.75 -12.44 9.79
C SER A 127 -17.40 -11.99 8.48
N ILE A 128 -16.66 -11.27 7.64
CA ILE A 128 -17.13 -10.78 6.34
C ILE A 128 -16.83 -11.79 5.21
N PRO A 129 -17.71 -11.91 4.19
CA PRO A 129 -17.48 -12.78 3.04
C PRO A 129 -16.49 -12.15 2.05
N GLY A 130 -15.93 -12.96 1.15
CA GLY A 130 -15.10 -12.50 0.02
C GLY A 130 -13.62 -12.92 0.08
N LEU A 131 -13.20 -13.51 1.21
CA LEU A 131 -11.86 -14.07 1.34
C LEU A 131 -11.79 -15.44 0.65
N GLU A 132 -10.95 -15.55 -0.38
CA GLU A 132 -10.75 -16.80 -1.11
C GLU A 132 -9.80 -17.77 -0.36
N ALA A 133 -9.87 -19.05 -0.70
CA ALA A 133 -9.06 -20.09 -0.06
C ALA A 133 -7.53 -19.94 -0.28
N ASP A 134 -7.13 -19.21 -1.33
CA ASP A 134 -5.74 -18.91 -1.66
C ASP A 134 -5.20 -17.64 -1.00
N ALA A 135 -6.00 -16.97 -0.14
CA ALA A 135 -5.62 -15.73 0.50
C ALA A 135 -4.32 -15.85 1.32
N LEU A 136 -3.47 -14.84 1.17
CA LEU A 136 -2.19 -14.73 1.85
C LEU A 136 -2.24 -13.68 2.95
N ASP A 137 -1.12 -13.51 3.65
CA ASP A 137 -0.98 -12.72 4.85
C ASP A 137 -1.55 -11.29 4.76
N THR A 138 -1.32 -10.57 3.66
CA THR A 138 -1.88 -9.23 3.50
C THR A 138 -3.40 -9.25 3.44
N GLU A 139 -3.98 -10.11 2.60
CA GLU A 139 -5.42 -10.12 2.40
C GLU A 139 -6.14 -10.62 3.65
N VAL A 140 -5.56 -11.61 4.34
CA VAL A 140 -6.06 -12.07 5.64
C VAL A 140 -5.97 -10.95 6.68
N PHE A 141 -4.87 -10.20 6.73
CA PHE A 141 -4.75 -9.04 7.61
C PHE A 141 -5.81 -7.97 7.28
N PHE A 142 -6.00 -7.67 6.00
CA PHE A 142 -7.01 -6.73 5.53
C PHE A 142 -8.42 -7.14 5.97
N TYR A 143 -8.83 -8.37 5.66
CA TYR A 143 -10.15 -8.89 6.02
C TYR A 143 -10.36 -9.01 7.53
N HIS A 144 -9.29 -9.28 8.29
CA HIS A 144 -9.36 -9.29 9.76
C HIS A 144 -9.72 -7.92 10.31
N PHE A 145 -9.05 -6.84 9.88
CA PHE A 145 -9.41 -5.53 10.41
C PHE A 145 -10.75 -5.02 9.88
N MET A 146 -11.13 -5.37 8.65
CA MET A 146 -12.46 -5.07 8.12
C MET A 146 -13.59 -5.84 8.83
N SER A 147 -13.26 -6.91 9.55
CA SER A 147 -14.17 -7.66 10.43
C SER A 147 -14.19 -7.13 11.87
N GLY A 148 -13.41 -6.07 12.17
CA GLY A 148 -13.32 -5.48 13.50
C GLY A 148 -14.63 -4.80 13.94
N GLU A 149 -14.84 -4.72 15.26
CA GLU A 149 -16.06 -4.15 15.84
C GLU A 149 -16.07 -2.62 15.85
N SER A 150 -14.89 -1.98 15.73
CA SER A 150 -14.79 -0.52 15.74
C SER A 150 -15.46 0.09 14.50
N PRO A 151 -16.36 1.07 14.66
CA PRO A 151 -16.95 1.79 13.53
C PRO A 151 -15.94 2.73 12.84
N GLU A 152 -14.86 3.10 13.54
CA GLU A 152 -13.79 3.93 13.00
C GLU A 152 -12.73 3.05 12.35
N LEU A 153 -12.51 3.26 11.04
CA LEU A 153 -11.60 2.44 10.23
C LEU A 153 -10.16 2.43 10.77
N GLY A 154 -9.65 3.59 11.17
CA GLY A 154 -8.31 3.72 11.73
C GLY A 154 -8.14 2.92 13.03
N GLN A 155 -9.15 2.96 13.90
CA GLN A 155 -9.13 2.21 15.16
C GLN A 155 -9.25 0.70 14.91
N ALA A 156 -10.11 0.25 13.99
CA ALA A 156 -10.23 -1.16 13.61
C ALA A 156 -8.90 -1.73 13.08
N PHE A 157 -8.18 -0.93 12.29
CA PHE A 157 -6.83 -1.24 11.84
C PHE A 157 -5.84 -1.35 13.02
N LEU A 158 -5.81 -0.35 13.92
CA LEU A 158 -4.91 -0.33 15.08
C LEU A 158 -5.16 -1.48 16.07
N ASP A 159 -6.41 -1.94 16.20
CA ASP A 159 -6.76 -3.11 17.01
C ASP A 159 -6.14 -4.38 16.43
N SER A 160 -6.23 -4.54 15.10
CA SER A 160 -5.61 -5.66 14.39
C SER A 160 -4.08 -5.63 14.45
N VAL A 161 -3.48 -4.45 14.29
CA VAL A 161 -2.04 -4.23 14.50
C VAL A 161 -1.63 -4.62 15.93
N SER A 162 -2.40 -4.18 16.92
CA SER A 162 -2.13 -4.47 18.32
C SER A 162 -2.17 -5.97 18.62
N LEU A 163 -3.10 -6.71 18.01
CA LEU A 163 -3.16 -8.17 18.09
C LEU A 163 -1.94 -8.82 17.45
N ILE A 164 -1.58 -8.42 16.23
CA ILE A 164 -0.42 -8.95 15.49
C ILE A 164 0.85 -8.74 16.30
N LYS A 165 1.09 -7.52 16.79
CA LYS A 165 2.29 -7.18 17.58
C LYS A 165 2.44 -8.02 18.86
N LYS A 166 1.32 -8.38 19.51
CA LYS A 166 1.34 -9.12 20.78
C LYS A 166 1.56 -10.63 20.60
N GLY A 167 1.19 -11.19 19.45
CA GLY A 167 1.02 -12.64 19.35
C GLY A 167 1.50 -13.29 18.06
N TYR A 168 2.01 -12.53 17.09
CA TYR A 168 2.33 -13.01 15.75
C TYR A 168 3.78 -12.69 15.38
N THR A 169 4.32 -13.49 14.47
CA THR A 169 5.64 -13.24 13.90
C THR A 169 5.47 -12.46 12.60
N PHE A 170 6.09 -11.28 12.48
CA PHE A 170 6.00 -10.46 11.28
C PHE A 170 7.34 -9.80 10.95
N SER A 171 7.54 -9.43 9.68
CA SER A 171 8.72 -8.68 9.24
C SER A 171 8.52 -7.16 9.40
N ALA A 172 7.42 -6.65 8.87
CA ALA A 172 6.97 -5.26 8.94
C ALA A 172 5.47 -5.17 8.74
N LEU A 173 4.90 -4.00 9.04
CA LEU A 173 3.49 -3.64 8.86
C LEU A 173 3.39 -2.26 8.20
N ASN A 174 4.22 -1.97 7.18
CA ASN A 174 4.09 -0.71 6.47
C ASN A 174 2.82 -0.74 5.62
N CYS A 175 1.83 0.07 5.95
CA CYS A 175 0.51 0.01 5.34
C CYS A 175 0.07 1.37 4.81
N LEU A 176 -0.63 1.36 3.67
CA LEU A 176 -1.43 2.47 3.18
C LEU A 176 -2.86 1.98 2.96
N PHE A 177 -3.85 2.75 3.41
CA PHE A 177 -5.24 2.41 3.19
C PHE A 177 -6.14 3.64 3.17
N SER A 178 -7.33 3.49 2.61
CA SER A 178 -8.27 4.60 2.48
C SER A 178 -9.70 4.09 2.31
N ASP A 179 -10.66 4.92 2.73
CA ASP A 179 -12.09 4.80 2.44
C ASP A 179 -12.58 5.80 1.37
N GLY A 180 -11.65 6.61 0.81
CA GLY A 180 -11.91 7.68 -0.13
C GLY A 180 -12.02 9.08 0.50
N ASN A 181 -12.16 9.16 1.81
CA ASN A 181 -12.26 10.41 2.57
C ASN A 181 -11.03 10.66 3.45
N THR A 182 -10.27 9.61 3.76
CA THR A 182 -9.04 9.71 4.55
C THR A 182 -7.98 8.78 3.99
N LEU A 183 -6.76 9.27 3.81
CA LEU A 183 -5.58 8.45 3.59
C LEU A 183 -4.96 8.11 4.94
N PHE A 184 -4.76 6.84 5.20
CA PHE A 184 -4.06 6.33 6.37
C PHE A 184 -2.72 5.75 5.99
N ALA A 185 -1.71 5.98 6.83
CA ALA A 185 -0.41 5.36 6.73
C ALA A 185 0.06 4.84 8.09
N TYR A 186 0.68 3.67 8.10
CA TYR A 186 1.30 3.10 9.30
C TYR A 186 2.68 2.56 8.96
N ARG A 187 3.66 2.76 9.85
CA ARG A 187 5.01 2.21 9.70
C ARG A 187 5.40 1.42 10.94
N ASP A 188 5.74 0.15 10.77
CA ASP A 188 6.28 -0.69 11.86
C ASP A 188 7.11 -1.84 11.28
N TYR A 189 8.10 -2.30 12.03
CA TYR A 189 9.08 -3.30 11.59
C TYR A 189 9.75 -4.02 12.76
N CYS A 190 10.07 -5.30 12.53
CA CYS A 190 10.88 -6.12 13.43
C CYS A 190 12.36 -6.16 13.05
N LYS A 191 12.68 -5.86 11.79
CA LYS A 191 14.03 -5.92 11.21
C LYS A 191 14.16 -4.92 10.07
N GLU A 192 15.39 -4.68 9.60
CA GLU A 192 15.69 -3.90 8.38
C GLU A 192 15.01 -2.51 8.33
N PRO A 193 15.21 -1.63 9.33
CA PRO A 193 14.56 -0.31 9.42
C PRO A 193 14.69 0.52 8.14
N ASP A 194 15.86 0.49 7.51
CA ASP A 194 16.18 1.30 6.32
C ASP A 194 15.41 0.79 5.08
N TYR A 195 15.19 -0.52 5.02
CA TYR A 195 14.43 -1.16 3.95
C TYR A 195 12.92 -0.97 4.11
N TYR A 196 12.40 -1.19 5.33
CA TYR A 196 11.02 -0.92 5.71
C TYR A 196 10.83 0.55 6.10
N SER A 197 11.39 1.44 5.27
CA SER A 197 11.16 2.86 5.36
C SER A 197 9.78 3.23 4.79
N LEU A 198 9.23 4.31 5.35
CA LEU A 198 8.04 4.98 4.86
C LEU A 198 8.23 6.45 5.19
N TYR A 199 8.18 7.31 4.18
CA TYR A 199 8.39 8.73 4.29
C TYR A 199 7.07 9.44 4.05
N LYS A 200 6.88 10.57 4.72
CA LYS A 200 5.77 11.49 4.51
C LYS A 200 6.31 12.84 4.05
N ALA A 201 5.54 13.51 3.20
CA ALA A 201 5.80 14.86 2.75
C ALA A 201 4.47 15.60 2.59
N TYR A 202 4.54 16.92 2.62
CA TYR A 202 3.44 17.79 2.22
C TYR A 202 3.94 18.75 1.16
N SER A 203 3.34 18.70 -0.02
CA SER A 203 3.70 19.56 -1.15
C SER A 203 2.44 19.94 -1.91
N GLU A 204 2.35 21.20 -2.30
CA GLU A 204 1.29 21.72 -3.17
C GLU A 204 -0.14 21.32 -2.75
N GLY A 205 -0.46 21.31 -1.45
CA GLY A 205 -1.81 20.97 -0.97
C GLY A 205 -2.10 19.47 -0.81
N SER A 206 -1.09 18.63 -1.01
CA SER A 206 -1.20 17.18 -0.96
C SER A 206 -0.21 16.59 0.04
N HIS A 207 -0.72 15.72 0.91
CA HIS A 207 0.10 14.77 1.65
C HIS A 207 0.50 13.61 0.74
N ILE A 208 1.79 13.32 0.73
CA ILE A 208 2.41 12.26 -0.06
C ILE A 208 3.09 11.32 0.92
N VAL A 209 2.83 10.02 0.80
CA VAL A 209 3.51 8.98 1.57
C VAL A 209 4.16 8.00 0.61
N SER A 210 5.46 7.74 0.76
CA SER A 210 6.16 6.80 -0.11
C SER A 210 7.21 5.98 0.62
N SER A 211 7.48 4.77 0.13
CA SER A 211 8.57 3.94 0.67
C SER A 211 9.95 4.58 0.52
N GLN A 212 10.14 5.51 -0.42
CA GLN A 212 11.39 6.23 -0.63
C GLN A 212 11.08 7.69 -1.02
N PRO A 213 11.96 8.66 -0.73
CA PRO A 213 11.85 10.01 -1.29
C PRO A 213 11.81 9.95 -2.82
N LEU A 214 10.86 10.67 -3.43
CA LEU A 214 10.64 10.63 -4.87
C LEU A 214 11.07 11.91 -5.59
N ASP A 215 11.28 12.99 -4.88
CA ASP A 215 11.69 14.29 -5.44
C ASP A 215 12.59 14.99 -4.43
N GLU A 216 13.77 15.39 -4.87
CA GLU A 216 14.78 16.09 -4.05
C GLU A 216 14.36 17.51 -3.67
N ASN A 217 13.41 18.10 -4.41
CA ASN A 217 12.88 19.43 -4.13
C ASN A 217 11.80 19.42 -3.05
N ILE A 218 11.33 18.24 -2.66
CA ILE A 218 10.33 18.06 -1.60
C ILE A 218 11.05 17.67 -0.31
N HIS A 219 10.64 18.27 0.81
CA HIS A 219 11.11 17.84 2.11
C HIS A 219 10.39 16.56 2.54
N TRP A 220 11.14 15.48 2.74
CA TRP A 220 10.63 14.19 3.17
C TRP A 220 11.07 13.87 4.59
N ASP A 221 10.09 13.59 5.45
CA ASP A 221 10.32 13.09 6.79
C ASP A 221 10.10 11.58 6.83
N MET A 222 11.06 10.83 7.36
CA MET A 222 10.84 9.41 7.62
C MET A 222 9.84 9.28 8.78
N MET A 223 8.76 8.53 8.57
CA MET A 223 7.82 8.20 9.64
C MET A 223 8.55 7.41 10.73
N ALA A 224 8.27 7.71 12.00
CA ALA A 224 8.81 6.96 13.12
C ALA A 224 8.28 5.51 13.15
N LYS A 225 8.96 4.63 13.89
CA LYS A 225 8.43 3.29 14.15
C LYS A 225 7.14 3.40 14.97
N GLU A 226 6.13 2.63 14.60
CA GLU A 226 4.77 2.64 15.15
C GLU A 226 4.01 3.94 14.91
N GLU A 227 4.48 4.79 14.00
CA GLU A 227 3.76 6.01 13.64
C GLU A 227 2.51 5.67 12.81
N PHE A 228 1.38 6.22 13.25
CA PHE A 228 0.11 6.18 12.54
C PHE A 228 -0.29 7.59 12.10
N LEU A 229 -0.53 7.74 10.80
CA LEU A 229 -0.94 8.99 10.17
C LEU A 229 -2.34 8.80 9.56
N ALA A 230 -3.23 9.78 9.79
CA ALA A 230 -4.55 9.86 9.17
C ALA A 230 -4.73 11.28 8.60
N VAL A 231 -5.01 11.37 7.30
CA VAL A 231 -5.15 12.64 6.57
C VAL A 231 -6.49 12.66 5.86
N ALA A 232 -7.40 13.51 6.32
CA ALA A 232 -8.69 13.75 5.66
C ALA A 232 -8.51 14.54 4.35
N VAL A 233 -9.39 14.30 3.37
CA VAL A 233 -9.41 14.93 2.05
C VAL A 233 -10.77 15.56 1.72
#